data_AF-A0A3Q3J8U3-F1
#
_entry.id   AF-A0A3Q3J8U3-F1
#
_cell.length_a   1.000
_cell.length_b   1.000
_cell.length_c   1.000
_cell.angle_alpha   90.00
_cell.angle_beta   90.00
_cell.angle_gamma   90.00
#
_symmetry.space_group_name_H-M   'P 1'
#
loop_
_entity.id
_entity.type
_entity.pdbx_description
1 polymer ?
#
loop_
_entity_poly.entity_id
_entity_poly.type
_entity_poly.pdbx_seq_one_letter_code
_entity_poly.pdbx_strand_id
1 'polypeptide(L)'
;YLINDLFIKLLHLFSVSANGGNILVWYTEGSHWINIKPVLETLINRGHQVTVLVPTVSMFMNTSEPSRFHYEPFNVSFSMEDIELIYEDLLHFSMYEMDQMSYLQIYIRFMDLMKTDLYYTLKYLDGVLKSETMMKKLKQGNYDVLLADPIYLGSDLTAEILGIPLVFTLRFFLAHNFERHCAQLPAPPSFVPAAMSKLTDKMNFSERLWNFLFYALNDIVLNHILWKEADKYYSEIKGKPTSACEVMGRADIWLMRTYWDFDFPRPFLPNSQFVGGLHCRPAKPLPEDMEEFVQSSGDAGIVVFTLGSLVKNITTEKGNIIASALAQIPQKVLWRYAGEKPDTLGANTRIYKWIPQNDLLGHPKTRAFITHGGTNGIYEAIYHSVPMVGIPMFGDQPENMIHMETKGAAVIVDLNSMKTEDLKDAINAVINEKTYKENILRLSSIYHDRPMSPLDEAVFWIEFTMRNKGAKHLRVQAHELTWYQYHSLDVLAFLLAVVLLLILLFIKTCSFCFQRCCGRKEKTKRKAE
;
A
#
# COMPACT_ATOMS: atom_id res chain seq x y z
N TYR A 1 31.13 11.35 -50.21
CA TYR A 1 30.09 10.31 -50.36
C TYR A 1 30.35 9.09 -49.47
N LEU A 2 31.45 8.35 -49.61
CA LEU A 2 31.75 7.18 -48.77
C LEU A 2 31.81 7.43 -47.25
N ILE A 3 32.27 8.62 -46.81
CA ILE A 3 32.36 8.95 -45.39
C ILE A 3 30.97 9.19 -44.76
N ASN A 4 30.02 9.77 -45.50
CA ASN A 4 28.65 9.98 -45.01
C ASN A 4 27.88 8.67 -44.90
N ASP A 5 28.05 7.74 -45.85
CA ASP A 5 27.44 6.41 -45.77
C ASP A 5 28.00 5.59 -44.62
N LEU A 6 29.31 5.69 -44.36
CA LEU A 6 29.93 5.04 -43.21
C LEU A 6 29.44 5.66 -41.90
N PHE A 7 29.26 6.98 -41.83
CA PHE A 7 28.75 7.68 -40.65
C PHE A 7 27.28 7.34 -40.38
N ILE A 8 26.43 7.25 -41.41
CA ILE A 8 25.02 6.82 -41.31
C ILE A 8 24.93 5.34 -40.90
N LYS A 9 25.79 4.47 -41.44
CA LYS A 9 25.85 3.06 -41.02
C LYS A 9 26.40 2.89 -39.61
N LEU A 10 27.38 3.71 -39.18
CA LEU A 10 27.85 3.78 -37.80
C LEU A 10 26.76 4.31 -36.86
N LEU A 11 25.98 5.32 -37.26
CA LEU A 11 24.79 5.79 -36.53
C LEU A 11 23.72 4.71 -36.40
N HIS A 12 23.54 3.84 -37.40
CA HIS A 12 22.66 2.67 -37.30
C HIS A 12 23.23 1.52 -36.46
N LEU A 13 24.56 1.40 -36.35
CA LEU A 13 25.24 0.44 -35.47
C LEU A 13 25.28 0.94 -34.01
N PHE A 14 25.27 2.26 -33.79
CA PHE A 14 25.22 2.91 -32.47
C PHE A 14 23.82 3.34 -32.05
N SER A 15 22.83 3.29 -32.94
CA SER A 15 21.45 3.15 -32.51
C SER A 15 21.31 1.74 -31.95
N VAL A 16 21.72 1.56 -30.68
CA VAL A 16 20.97 0.69 -29.80
C VAL A 16 19.53 1.06 -30.10
N SER A 17 18.79 0.17 -30.75
CA SER A 17 17.38 0.34 -31.02
C SER A 17 16.76 0.77 -29.69
N ALA A 18 16.48 2.07 -29.57
CA ALA A 18 15.85 2.63 -28.39
C ALA A 18 14.43 2.10 -28.44
N ASN A 19 14.26 0.89 -27.94
CA ASN A 19 13.03 0.13 -28.01
C ASN A 19 12.11 0.65 -26.89
N GLY A 20 11.76 1.94 -27.00
CA GLY A 20 10.86 2.61 -26.10
C GLY A 20 9.47 2.04 -26.28
N GLY A 21 9.00 1.30 -25.28
CA GLY A 21 7.61 0.86 -25.20
C GLY A 21 6.64 2.02 -24.95
N ASN A 22 5.40 1.82 -25.35
CA ASN A 22 4.27 2.73 -25.14
C ASN A 22 3.44 2.28 -23.94
N ILE A 23 3.41 3.09 -22.89
CA ILE A 23 2.89 2.73 -21.57
C ILE A 23 1.59 3.49 -21.32
N LEU A 24 0.52 2.74 -21.03
CA LEU A 24 -0.72 3.31 -20.52
C LEU A 24 -0.68 3.32 -19.00
N VAL A 25 -1.01 4.45 -18.39
CA VAL A 25 -1.06 4.59 -16.93
C VAL A 25 -2.49 4.87 -16.51
N TRP A 26 -3.00 4.06 -15.58
CA TRP A 26 -4.32 4.29 -14.99
C TRP A 26 -4.30 5.50 -14.06
N TYR A 27 -5.42 6.22 -13.98
CA TYR A 27 -5.54 7.39 -13.12
C TYR A 27 -5.42 7.00 -11.63
N THR A 28 -4.97 7.96 -10.81
CA THR A 28 -4.87 7.81 -9.36
C THR A 28 -4.77 9.20 -8.70
N GLU A 29 -4.89 9.30 -7.38
CA GLU A 29 -4.93 10.58 -6.68
C GLU A 29 -3.90 10.68 -5.53
N GLY A 30 -3.69 11.90 -5.04
CA GLY A 30 -2.97 12.15 -3.80
C GLY A 30 -1.55 11.57 -3.74
N SER A 31 -1.25 10.87 -2.66
CA SER A 31 0.07 10.26 -2.42
C SER A 31 0.39 9.13 -3.40
N HIS A 32 -0.62 8.47 -3.96
CA HIS A 32 -0.45 7.42 -4.97
C HIS A 32 0.05 8.03 -6.29
N TRP A 33 -0.51 9.17 -6.69
CA TRP A 33 -0.04 9.94 -7.84
C TRP A 33 1.37 10.49 -7.64
N ILE A 34 1.68 11.00 -6.44
CA ILE A 34 3.04 11.47 -6.11
C ILE A 34 4.06 10.33 -6.21
N ASN A 35 3.68 9.11 -5.81
CA ASN A 35 4.59 7.97 -5.80
C ASN A 35 4.84 7.38 -7.20
N ILE A 36 3.85 7.39 -8.10
CA ILE A 36 4.01 6.85 -9.46
C ILE A 36 4.80 7.82 -10.37
N LYS A 37 4.71 9.14 -10.15
CA LYS A 37 5.40 10.16 -10.97
C LYS A 37 6.90 9.89 -11.17
N PRO A 38 7.72 9.62 -10.13
CA PRO A 38 9.13 9.27 -10.29
C PRO A 38 9.37 8.07 -11.23
N VAL A 39 8.50 7.05 -11.18
CA VAL A 39 8.56 5.89 -12.07
C VAL A 39 8.33 6.32 -13.51
N LEU A 40 7.31 7.14 -13.76
CA LEU A 40 6.99 7.66 -15.10
C LEU A 40 8.14 8.51 -15.66
N GLU A 41 8.70 9.41 -14.85
CA GLU A 41 9.85 10.24 -15.24
C GLU A 41 11.06 9.39 -15.65
N THR A 42 11.31 8.31 -14.92
CA THR A 42 12.42 7.39 -15.20
C THR A 42 12.18 6.59 -16.49
N LEU A 43 10.94 6.12 -16.71
CA LEU A 43 10.56 5.45 -17.96
C LEU A 43 10.74 6.39 -19.17
N ILE A 44 10.33 7.65 -19.06
CA ILE A 44 10.51 8.65 -20.12
C ILE A 44 12.01 8.92 -20.36
N ASN A 45 12.81 9.01 -19.30
CA ASN A 45 14.27 9.15 -19.42
C ASN A 45 14.93 7.96 -20.13
N ARG A 46 14.31 6.78 -20.08
CA ARG A 46 14.75 5.56 -20.76
C ARG A 46 14.14 5.39 -22.16
N GLY A 47 13.42 6.40 -22.64
CA GLY A 47 12.91 6.48 -24.01
C GLY A 47 11.48 5.96 -24.19
N HIS A 48 10.76 5.63 -23.12
CA HIS A 48 9.38 5.19 -23.20
C HIS A 48 8.41 6.34 -23.46
N GLN A 49 7.33 6.04 -24.19
CA GLN A 49 6.18 6.95 -24.32
C GLN A 49 5.19 6.62 -23.22
N VAL A 50 4.66 7.64 -22.55
CA VAL A 50 3.76 7.46 -21.42
C VAL A 50 2.49 8.26 -21.67
N THR A 51 1.35 7.58 -21.62
CA THR A 51 0.01 8.16 -21.67
C THR A 51 -0.68 7.92 -20.34
N VAL A 52 -1.10 8.98 -19.65
CA VAL A 52 -1.74 8.91 -18.35
C VAL A 52 -3.21 9.27 -18.49
N LEU A 53 -4.10 8.34 -18.12
CA LEU A 53 -5.52 8.65 -18.00
C LEU A 53 -5.73 9.65 -16.87
N VAL A 54 -6.57 10.65 -17.10
CA VAL A 54 -6.93 11.64 -16.08
C VAL A 54 -8.42 11.94 -16.13
N PRO A 55 -9.15 11.85 -15.01
CA PRO A 55 -10.56 12.25 -15.00
C PRO A 55 -10.69 13.77 -15.15
N THR A 56 -11.81 14.24 -15.71
CA THR A 56 -12.13 15.69 -15.74
C THR A 56 -12.28 16.31 -14.35
N VAL A 57 -12.53 15.48 -13.33
CA VAL A 57 -12.52 15.87 -11.92
C VAL A 57 -11.38 15.14 -11.24
N SER A 58 -10.35 15.87 -10.83
CA SER A 58 -9.19 15.35 -10.10
C SER A 58 -8.75 16.36 -9.05
N MET A 59 -8.41 15.86 -7.86
CA MET A 59 -7.95 16.73 -6.77
C MET A 59 -6.45 17.01 -6.82
N PHE A 60 -5.66 16.07 -7.34
CA PHE A 60 -4.20 16.13 -7.27
C PHE A 60 -3.51 16.04 -8.64
N MET A 61 -4.19 15.60 -9.68
CA MET A 61 -3.63 15.58 -11.04
C MET A 61 -3.84 16.92 -11.73
N ASN A 62 -2.86 17.81 -11.61
CA ASN A 62 -2.88 19.09 -12.31
C ASN A 62 -2.42 18.94 -13.77
N THR A 63 -3.37 18.96 -14.70
CA THR A 63 -3.09 18.88 -16.15
C THR A 63 -2.51 20.17 -16.74
N SER A 64 -2.55 21.28 -15.99
CA SER A 64 -1.95 22.55 -16.42
C SER A 64 -0.43 22.61 -16.16
N GLU A 65 0.10 21.71 -15.33
CA GLU A 65 1.54 21.62 -15.10
C GLU A 65 2.26 21.03 -16.32
N PRO A 66 3.39 21.62 -16.77
CA PRO A 66 4.21 21.04 -17.80
C PRO A 66 4.62 19.61 -17.42
N SER A 67 4.23 18.64 -18.23
CA SER A 67 4.61 17.23 -18.04
C SER A 67 5.28 16.69 -19.30
N ARG A 68 6.16 15.71 -19.11
CA ARG A 68 6.87 15.03 -20.22
C ARG A 68 6.09 13.82 -20.76
N PHE A 69 4.90 13.57 -20.21
CA PHE A 69 3.99 12.51 -20.63
C PHE A 69 2.70 13.13 -21.16
N HIS A 70 1.92 12.35 -21.90
CA HIS A 70 0.66 12.78 -22.47
C HIS A 70 -0.49 12.52 -21.48
N TYR A 71 -1.29 13.54 -21.17
CA TYR A 71 -2.53 13.35 -20.42
C TYR A 71 -3.69 13.02 -21.37
N GLU A 72 -4.42 11.97 -21.06
CA GLU A 72 -5.59 11.54 -21.80
C GLU A 72 -6.85 11.70 -20.94
N PRO A 73 -7.60 12.81 -21.10
CA PRO A 73 -8.73 13.11 -20.23
C PRO A 73 -9.95 12.25 -20.53
N PHE A 74 -10.65 11.80 -19.50
CA PHE A 74 -11.97 11.16 -19.63
C PHE A 74 -13.03 11.84 -18.76
N ASN A 75 -14.25 11.91 -19.27
CA ASN A 75 -15.35 12.59 -18.61
C ASN A 75 -15.95 11.75 -17.49
N VAL A 76 -16.26 12.39 -16.37
CA VAL A 76 -17.00 11.78 -15.25
C VAL A 76 -18.32 12.50 -14.99
N SER A 77 -19.25 11.83 -14.31
CA SER A 77 -20.63 12.32 -14.14
C SER A 77 -20.92 12.98 -12.78
N PHE A 78 -19.90 13.48 -12.08
CA PHE A 78 -20.00 14.14 -10.77
C PHE A 78 -19.09 15.36 -10.73
N SER A 79 -19.22 16.18 -9.68
CA SER A 79 -18.51 17.44 -9.51
C SER A 79 -17.27 17.31 -8.62
N MET A 80 -16.45 18.35 -8.58
CA MET A 80 -15.30 18.42 -7.67
C MET A 80 -15.77 18.50 -6.22
N GLU A 81 -16.86 19.26 -5.98
CA GLU A 81 -17.47 19.42 -4.66
C GLU A 81 -17.91 18.08 -4.07
N ASP A 82 -18.47 17.17 -4.89
CA ASP A 82 -18.87 15.83 -4.45
C ASP A 82 -17.68 15.05 -3.89
N ILE A 83 -16.53 15.12 -4.55
CA ILE A 83 -15.32 14.42 -4.13
C ILE A 83 -14.73 15.07 -2.87
N GLU A 84 -14.67 16.41 -2.82
CA GLU A 84 -14.19 17.13 -1.64
C GLU A 84 -14.98 16.77 -0.39
N LEU A 85 -16.31 16.69 -0.48
CA LEU A 85 -17.18 16.31 0.63
C LEU A 85 -16.88 14.89 1.15
N ILE A 86 -16.60 13.92 0.27
CA ILE A 86 -16.27 12.55 0.69
C ILE A 86 -14.95 12.52 1.46
N TYR A 87 -13.93 13.24 0.98
CA TYR A 87 -12.64 13.30 1.68
C TYR A 87 -12.76 14.04 3.00
N GLU A 88 -13.52 15.14 3.05
CA GLU A 88 -13.80 15.85 4.30
C GLU A 88 -14.54 14.95 5.30
N ASP A 89 -15.54 14.20 4.85
CA ASP A 89 -16.30 13.25 5.69
C ASP A 89 -15.39 12.14 6.24
N LEU A 90 -14.53 11.54 5.40
CA LEU A 90 -13.56 10.54 5.80
C LEU A 90 -12.56 11.08 6.84
N LEU A 91 -12.03 12.28 6.60
CA LEU A 91 -11.06 12.92 7.50
C LEU A 91 -11.73 13.29 8.82
N HIS A 92 -12.93 13.87 8.80
CA HIS A 92 -13.66 14.24 9.99
C HIS A 92 -14.00 13.02 10.86
N PHE A 93 -14.53 11.96 10.22
CA PHE A 93 -14.79 10.68 10.89
C PHE A 93 -13.53 10.14 11.57
N SER A 94 -12.42 10.08 10.82
CA SER A 94 -11.19 9.46 11.30
C SER A 94 -10.52 10.27 12.42
N MET A 95 -10.51 11.59 12.30
CA MET A 95 -9.76 12.47 13.20
C MET A 95 -10.52 12.81 14.47
N TYR A 96 -11.85 12.93 14.41
CA TYR A 96 -12.63 13.55 15.50
C TYR A 96 -13.79 12.71 16.02
N GLU A 97 -14.38 11.82 15.21
CA GLU A 97 -15.54 11.02 15.62
C GLU A 97 -15.16 9.65 16.16
N MET A 98 -14.22 8.97 15.49
CA MET A 98 -13.90 7.57 15.71
C MET A 98 -13.56 7.23 17.17
N ASP A 99 -12.81 8.09 17.86
CA ASP A 99 -12.39 7.87 19.26
C ASP A 99 -13.55 7.92 20.27
N GLN A 100 -14.69 8.49 19.89
CA GLN A 100 -15.89 8.60 20.72
C GLN A 100 -16.91 7.49 20.42
N MET A 101 -16.60 6.59 19.49
CA MET A 101 -17.51 5.55 19.02
C MET A 101 -17.13 4.17 19.56
N SER A 102 -18.13 3.31 19.72
CA SER A 102 -17.89 1.87 19.93
C SER A 102 -17.35 1.22 18.66
N TYR A 103 -16.62 0.10 18.79
CA TYR A 103 -16.11 -0.66 17.65
C TYR A 103 -17.17 -1.00 16.60
N LEU A 104 -18.40 -1.32 17.02
CA LEU A 104 -19.49 -1.61 16.08
C LEU A 104 -19.90 -0.36 15.28
N GLN A 105 -20.00 0.80 15.93
CA GLN A 105 -20.32 2.07 15.27
C GLN A 105 -19.22 2.48 14.29
N ILE A 106 -17.95 2.38 14.70
CA ILE A 106 -16.79 2.62 13.83
C ILE A 106 -16.90 1.73 12.58
N TYR A 107 -17.19 0.45 12.77
CA TYR A 107 -17.27 -0.51 11.67
C TYR A 107 -18.43 -0.23 10.72
N ILE A 108 -19.63 0.09 11.24
CA ILE A 108 -20.79 0.49 10.42
C ILE A 108 -20.46 1.74 9.61
N ARG A 109 -19.88 2.76 10.26
CA ARG A 109 -19.54 4.02 9.60
C ARG A 109 -18.50 3.83 8.51
N PHE A 110 -17.47 3.02 8.78
CA PHE A 110 -16.46 2.67 7.79
C PHE A 110 -17.07 1.93 6.58
N MET A 111 -18.01 1.01 6.80
CA MET A 111 -18.73 0.35 5.70
C MET A 111 -19.52 1.32 4.83
N ASP A 112 -20.14 2.35 5.41
CA ASP A 112 -20.91 3.34 4.65
C ASP A 112 -20.00 4.28 3.84
N LEU A 113 -18.83 4.64 4.39
CA LEU A 113 -17.78 5.35 3.66
C LEU A 113 -17.29 4.51 2.47
N MET A 114 -17.02 3.21 2.69
CA MET A 114 -16.60 2.29 1.61
C MET A 114 -17.65 2.15 0.50
N LYS A 115 -18.94 2.07 0.83
CA LYS A 115 -20.01 2.01 -0.19
C LYS A 115 -20.04 3.29 -1.02
N THR A 116 -19.84 4.43 -0.38
CA THR A 116 -19.80 5.73 -1.04
C THR A 116 -18.60 5.81 -1.98
N ASP A 117 -17.42 5.47 -1.49
CA ASP A 117 -16.19 5.42 -2.30
C ASP A 117 -16.33 4.48 -3.51
N LEU A 118 -16.91 3.29 -3.32
CA LEU A 118 -17.16 2.35 -4.40
C LEU A 118 -18.15 2.91 -5.42
N TYR A 119 -19.22 3.59 -4.98
CA TYR A 119 -20.19 4.23 -5.87
C TYR A 119 -19.49 5.20 -6.83
N TYR A 120 -18.61 6.08 -6.31
CA TYR A 120 -17.86 7.02 -7.15
C TYR A 120 -16.78 6.33 -7.98
N THR A 121 -16.13 5.30 -7.45
CA THR A 121 -15.19 4.46 -8.23
C THR A 121 -15.87 3.88 -9.47
N LEU A 122 -17.08 3.33 -9.36
CA LEU A 122 -17.83 2.83 -10.52
C LEU A 122 -18.22 3.95 -11.50
N LYS A 123 -18.46 5.18 -11.01
CA LYS A 123 -18.71 6.34 -11.88
C LYS A 123 -17.46 6.79 -12.66
N TYR A 124 -16.27 6.71 -12.05
CA TYR A 124 -15.03 6.88 -12.81
C TYR A 124 -14.91 5.82 -13.91
N LEU A 125 -15.22 4.55 -13.59
CA LEU A 125 -15.19 3.47 -14.58
C LEU A 125 -16.10 3.71 -15.78
N ASP A 126 -17.30 4.25 -15.55
CA ASP A 126 -18.23 4.57 -16.65
C ASP A 126 -17.59 5.52 -17.67
N GLY A 127 -16.81 6.49 -17.20
CA GLY A 127 -16.09 7.45 -18.04
C GLY A 127 -15.04 6.82 -18.98
N VAL A 128 -14.54 5.63 -18.63
CA VAL A 128 -13.58 4.87 -19.44
C VAL A 128 -14.26 3.70 -20.14
N LEU A 129 -14.78 2.73 -19.39
CA LEU A 129 -15.26 1.43 -19.88
C LEU A 129 -16.60 1.49 -20.60
N LYS A 130 -17.50 2.42 -20.22
CA LYS A 130 -18.78 2.64 -20.94
C LYS A 130 -18.70 3.75 -22.00
N SER A 131 -17.57 4.45 -22.10
CA SER A 131 -17.34 5.47 -23.12
C SER A 131 -16.80 4.84 -24.41
N GLU A 132 -17.65 4.75 -25.44
CA GLU A 132 -17.25 4.23 -26.75
C GLU A 132 -16.08 5.01 -27.35
N THR A 133 -16.10 6.33 -27.22
CA THR A 133 -15.04 7.22 -27.70
C THR A 133 -13.72 6.92 -27.00
N MET A 134 -13.73 6.80 -25.67
CA MET A 134 -12.52 6.51 -24.89
C MET A 134 -11.98 5.12 -25.21
N MET A 135 -12.83 4.09 -25.17
CA MET A 135 -12.41 2.71 -25.48
C MET A 135 -11.90 2.56 -26.92
N LYS A 136 -12.49 3.26 -27.89
CA LYS A 136 -11.98 3.28 -29.27
C LYS A 136 -10.59 3.89 -29.33
N LYS A 137 -10.37 5.01 -28.65
CA LYS A 137 -9.06 5.67 -28.59
C LYS A 137 -8.02 4.79 -27.93
N LEU A 138 -8.35 4.16 -26.79
CA LEU A 138 -7.45 3.25 -26.09
C LEU A 138 -7.06 2.03 -26.93
N LYS A 139 -8.01 1.44 -27.66
CA LYS A 139 -7.74 0.32 -28.59
C LYS A 139 -6.82 0.71 -29.75
N GLN A 140 -6.85 1.97 -30.18
CA GLN A 140 -5.98 2.50 -31.24
C GLN A 140 -4.59 2.94 -30.73
N GLY A 141 -4.42 3.01 -29.40
CA GLY A 141 -3.21 3.52 -28.77
C GLY A 141 -1.99 2.62 -28.91
N ASN A 142 -2.14 1.32 -29.23
CA ASN A 142 -1.03 0.35 -29.36
C ASN A 142 -0.07 0.38 -28.14
N TYR A 143 -0.63 0.20 -26.95
CA TYR A 143 0.14 0.15 -25.71
C TYR A 143 0.81 -1.22 -25.51
N ASP A 144 2.01 -1.24 -24.92
CA ASP A 144 2.78 -2.45 -24.64
C ASP A 144 2.56 -2.98 -23.22
N VAL A 145 2.11 -2.12 -22.30
CA VAL A 145 1.80 -2.46 -20.91
C VAL A 145 0.86 -1.42 -20.29
N LEU A 146 0.02 -1.86 -19.37
CA LEU A 146 -0.74 -0.99 -18.47
C LEU A 146 -0.08 -0.97 -17.09
N LEU A 147 0.23 0.21 -16.57
CA LEU A 147 0.69 0.43 -15.20
C LEU A 147 -0.43 1.06 -14.36
N ALA A 148 -0.77 0.48 -13.22
CA ALA A 148 -1.87 0.97 -12.40
C ALA A 148 -1.64 0.80 -10.90
N ASP A 149 -2.30 1.63 -10.10
CA ASP A 149 -2.58 1.30 -8.70
C ASP A 149 -3.96 0.65 -8.59
N PRO A 150 -4.08 -0.59 -8.11
CA PRO A 150 -5.34 -1.31 -8.09
C PRO A 150 -6.34 -0.77 -7.05
N ILE A 151 -5.96 0.21 -6.22
CA ILE A 151 -6.90 0.90 -5.33
C ILE A 151 -8.06 1.53 -6.11
N TYR A 152 -7.78 1.98 -7.35
CA TYR A 152 -8.81 2.37 -8.33
C TYR A 152 -9.03 1.21 -9.28
N LEU A 153 -10.21 0.58 -9.18
CA LEU A 153 -10.59 -0.59 -9.97
C LEU A 153 -10.54 -0.32 -11.49
N GLY A 154 -10.62 -1.37 -12.30
CA GLY A 154 -10.96 -1.32 -13.73
C GLY A 154 -9.77 -1.27 -14.68
N SER A 155 -8.57 -1.01 -14.17
CA SER A 155 -7.32 -1.10 -14.92
C SER A 155 -7.06 -2.53 -15.43
N ASP A 156 -7.36 -3.54 -14.62
CA ASP A 156 -7.31 -4.96 -14.95
C ASP A 156 -8.30 -5.36 -16.06
N LEU A 157 -9.56 -4.95 -15.91
CA LEU A 157 -10.56 -5.20 -16.95
C LEU A 157 -10.20 -4.49 -18.25
N THR A 158 -9.67 -3.26 -18.16
CA THR A 158 -9.20 -2.50 -19.32
C THR A 158 -8.03 -3.20 -20.00
N ALA A 159 -7.01 -3.63 -19.23
CA ALA A 159 -5.88 -4.39 -19.77
C ALA A 159 -6.34 -5.66 -20.49
N GLU A 160 -7.31 -6.39 -19.93
CA GLU A 160 -7.88 -7.58 -20.57
C GLU A 160 -8.61 -7.24 -21.88
N ILE A 161 -9.39 -6.15 -21.93
CA ILE A 161 -10.09 -5.72 -23.15
C ILE A 161 -9.11 -5.28 -24.24
N LEU A 162 -8.01 -4.62 -23.84
CA LEU A 162 -6.95 -4.18 -24.76
C LEU A 162 -6.01 -5.32 -25.16
N GLY A 163 -5.99 -6.42 -24.40
CA GLY A 163 -5.11 -7.57 -24.64
C GLY A 163 -3.64 -7.28 -24.32
N ILE A 164 -3.37 -6.42 -23.34
CA ILE A 164 -2.02 -5.97 -22.97
C ILE A 164 -1.62 -6.47 -21.56
N PRO A 165 -0.32 -6.68 -21.30
CA PRO A 165 0.18 -6.98 -19.97
C PRO A 165 -0.15 -5.90 -18.94
N LEU A 166 -0.24 -6.31 -17.67
CA LEU A 166 -0.61 -5.44 -16.55
C LEU A 166 0.41 -5.52 -15.42
N VAL A 167 0.89 -4.35 -15.00
CA VAL A 167 1.73 -4.21 -13.80
C VAL A 167 0.98 -3.37 -12.79
N PHE A 168 0.78 -3.93 -11.60
CA PHE A 168 0.27 -3.17 -10.47
C PHE A 168 1.39 -2.58 -9.65
N THR A 169 1.17 -1.38 -9.12
CA THR A 169 1.87 -0.84 -7.96
C THR A 169 0.88 -0.74 -6.81
N LEU A 170 1.12 -1.46 -5.71
CA LEU A 170 0.20 -1.53 -4.58
C LEU A 170 0.95 -1.33 -3.27
N ARG A 171 0.40 -0.53 -2.34
CA ARG A 171 0.93 -0.39 -0.98
C ARG A 171 0.33 -1.42 -0.02
N PHE A 172 -1.00 -1.52 0.02
CA PHE A 172 -1.76 -2.61 0.62
C PHE A 172 -3.24 -2.45 0.23
N PHE A 173 -4.06 -3.46 0.49
CA PHE A 173 -5.50 -3.28 0.66
C PHE A 173 -5.97 -3.78 2.04
N LEU A 174 -7.17 -3.38 2.47
CA LEU A 174 -7.70 -3.71 3.80
C LEU A 174 -7.60 -5.21 4.09
N ALA A 175 -7.04 -5.56 5.25
CA ALA A 175 -6.76 -6.95 5.64
C ALA A 175 -6.01 -7.76 4.57
N HIS A 176 -5.15 -7.12 3.79
CA HIS A 176 -4.43 -7.73 2.67
C HIS A 176 -5.35 -8.47 1.68
N ASN A 177 -6.60 -8.02 1.49
CA ASN A 177 -7.60 -8.79 0.75
C ASN A 177 -7.24 -8.96 -0.73
N PHE A 178 -6.78 -7.91 -1.41
CA PHE A 178 -6.38 -7.98 -2.81
C PHE A 178 -5.16 -8.88 -2.99
N GLU A 179 -4.20 -8.74 -2.09
CA GLU A 179 -2.96 -9.49 -2.08
C GLU A 179 -3.23 -10.98 -1.83
N ARG A 180 -4.03 -11.33 -0.82
CA ARG A 180 -4.31 -12.74 -0.47
C ARG A 180 -5.20 -13.43 -1.48
N HIS A 181 -6.30 -12.79 -1.87
CA HIS A 181 -7.33 -13.47 -2.67
C HIS A 181 -7.10 -13.32 -4.17
N CYS A 182 -6.71 -12.13 -4.63
CA CYS A 182 -6.54 -11.89 -6.06
C CYS A 182 -5.11 -12.19 -6.50
N ALA A 183 -4.10 -11.69 -5.77
CA ALA A 183 -2.70 -11.93 -6.08
C ALA A 183 -2.15 -13.28 -5.56
N GLN A 184 -2.92 -14.00 -4.72
CA GLN A 184 -2.52 -15.28 -4.09
C GLN A 184 -1.28 -15.18 -3.20
N LEU A 185 -0.97 -13.98 -2.70
CA LEU A 185 0.18 -13.72 -1.85
C LEU A 185 -0.07 -14.29 -0.44
N PRO A 186 0.75 -15.22 0.07
CA PRO A 186 0.48 -15.84 1.36
C PRO A 186 0.59 -14.84 2.52
N ALA A 187 -0.42 -14.84 3.39
CA ALA A 187 -0.39 -14.09 4.65
C ALA A 187 -0.94 -14.95 5.78
N PRO A 188 -0.11 -15.85 6.36
CA PRO A 188 -0.53 -16.69 7.47
C PRO A 188 -0.95 -15.84 8.69
N PRO A 189 -2.20 -15.94 9.18
CA PRO A 189 -2.70 -15.08 10.25
C PRO A 189 -2.03 -15.32 11.61
N SER A 190 -1.20 -16.37 11.71
CA SER A 190 -0.44 -16.69 12.92
C SER A 190 0.73 -15.73 13.18
N PHE A 191 1.23 -15.04 12.17
CA PHE A 191 2.36 -14.08 12.30
C PHE A 191 2.31 -12.91 11.30
N VAL A 192 1.49 -12.97 10.25
CA VAL A 192 1.27 -11.81 9.38
C VAL A 192 0.07 -11.04 9.92
N PRO A 193 0.24 -9.83 10.47
CA PRO A 193 -0.88 -9.01 10.90
C PRO A 193 -1.70 -8.58 9.68
N ALA A 194 -3.02 -8.55 9.82
CA ALA A 194 -3.90 -8.00 8.81
C ALA A 194 -3.63 -6.49 8.65
N ALA A 195 -3.51 -6.00 7.42
CA ALA A 195 -3.40 -4.56 7.19
C ALA A 195 -4.56 -3.81 7.85
N MET A 196 -4.22 -2.72 8.53
CA MET A 196 -5.10 -1.87 9.36
C MET A 196 -5.51 -2.46 10.72
N SER A 197 -4.93 -3.59 11.15
CA SER A 197 -5.24 -4.22 12.44
C SER A 197 -4.48 -3.59 13.62
N LYS A 198 -3.43 -2.79 13.34
CA LYS A 198 -2.53 -2.21 14.36
C LYS A 198 -1.75 -3.27 15.16
N LEU A 199 -1.66 -4.51 14.67
CA LEU A 199 -0.90 -5.59 15.28
C LEU A 199 0.53 -5.66 14.72
N THR A 200 1.41 -6.36 15.44
CA THR A 200 2.79 -6.64 15.00
C THR A 200 2.93 -8.10 14.53
N ASP A 201 4.09 -8.47 14.00
CA ASP A 201 4.41 -9.87 13.68
C ASP A 201 4.63 -10.77 14.91
N LYS A 202 4.72 -10.18 16.10
CA LYS A 202 4.90 -10.87 17.38
C LYS A 202 3.61 -10.80 18.21
N MET A 203 2.66 -11.66 17.86
CA MET A 203 1.37 -11.74 18.53
C MET A 203 1.30 -12.83 19.60
N ASN A 204 0.68 -12.50 20.74
CA ASN A 204 0.22 -13.48 21.72
C ASN A 204 -1.04 -14.24 21.22
N PHE A 205 -1.60 -15.16 22.02
CA PHE A 205 -2.77 -15.93 21.59
C PHE A 205 -4.01 -15.04 21.34
N SER A 206 -4.30 -14.10 22.22
CA SER A 206 -5.46 -13.21 22.09
C SER A 206 -5.33 -12.31 20.85
N GLU A 207 -4.13 -11.80 20.59
CA GLU A 207 -3.83 -11.01 19.39
C GLU A 207 -3.94 -11.85 18.11
N ARG A 208 -3.45 -13.10 18.11
CA ARG A 208 -3.64 -14.01 16.97
C ARG A 208 -5.11 -14.37 16.74
N LEU A 209 -5.88 -14.57 17.81
CA LEU A 209 -7.32 -14.80 17.73
C LEU A 209 -8.01 -13.58 17.11
N TRP A 210 -7.66 -12.37 17.58
CA TRP A 210 -8.18 -11.13 17.02
C TRP A 210 -7.79 -10.97 15.55
N ASN A 211 -6.52 -11.19 15.19
CA ASN A 211 -6.04 -11.11 13.81
C ASN A 211 -6.81 -12.06 12.89
N PHE A 212 -7.01 -13.31 13.32
CA PHE A 212 -7.77 -14.31 12.59
C PHE A 212 -9.23 -13.87 12.36
N LEU A 213 -9.89 -13.37 13.41
CA LEU A 213 -11.26 -12.86 13.32
C LEU A 213 -11.35 -11.60 12.45
N PHE A 214 -10.35 -10.72 12.52
CA PHE A 214 -10.27 -9.50 11.73
C PHE A 214 -10.16 -9.80 10.23
N TYR A 215 -9.32 -10.78 9.85
CA TYR A 215 -9.28 -11.29 8.48
C TYR A 215 -10.65 -11.80 8.03
N ALA A 216 -11.26 -12.70 8.81
CA ALA A 216 -12.53 -13.32 8.45
C ALA A 216 -13.68 -12.30 8.32
N LEU A 217 -13.77 -11.36 9.26
CA LEU A 217 -14.79 -10.32 9.26
C LEU A 217 -14.65 -9.41 8.03
N ASN A 218 -13.44 -8.92 7.76
CA ASN A 218 -13.21 -8.05 6.60
C ASN A 218 -13.38 -8.79 5.27
N ASP A 219 -13.04 -10.07 5.18
CA ASP A 219 -13.30 -10.87 3.98
C ASP A 219 -14.80 -10.97 3.67
N ILE A 220 -15.64 -11.20 4.69
CA ILE A 220 -17.10 -11.22 4.53
C ILE A 220 -17.61 -9.86 4.05
N VAL A 221 -17.17 -8.77 4.70
CA VAL A 221 -17.63 -7.42 4.36
C VAL A 221 -17.18 -6.99 2.97
N LEU A 222 -15.92 -7.19 2.61
CA LEU A 222 -15.41 -6.86 1.28
C LEU A 222 -16.09 -7.70 0.20
N ASN A 223 -16.40 -8.97 0.46
CA ASN A 223 -17.18 -9.78 -0.46
C ASN A 223 -18.58 -9.18 -0.74
N HIS A 224 -19.25 -8.68 0.30
CA HIS A 224 -20.61 -8.13 0.17
C HIS A 224 -20.69 -6.70 -0.36
N ILE A 225 -19.73 -5.84 0.02
CA ILE A 225 -19.74 -4.42 -0.34
C ILE A 225 -18.98 -4.19 -1.65
N LEU A 226 -17.77 -4.74 -1.77
CA LEU A 226 -16.86 -4.45 -2.88
C LEU A 226 -17.02 -5.48 -4.02
N TRP A 227 -16.70 -6.74 -3.75
CA TRP A 227 -16.58 -7.74 -4.81
C TRP A 227 -17.90 -8.03 -5.50
N LYS A 228 -19.01 -8.10 -4.77
CA LYS A 228 -20.33 -8.31 -5.38
C LYS A 228 -20.71 -7.23 -6.39
N GLU A 229 -20.47 -5.96 -6.08
CA GLU A 229 -20.78 -4.86 -7.00
C GLU A 229 -19.75 -4.75 -8.13
N ALA A 230 -18.47 -5.01 -7.86
CA ALA A 230 -17.44 -5.09 -8.89
C ALA A 230 -17.71 -6.24 -9.89
N ASP A 231 -18.04 -7.44 -9.41
CA ASP A 231 -18.40 -8.60 -10.24
C ASP A 231 -19.62 -8.30 -11.11
N LYS A 232 -20.64 -7.63 -10.55
CA LYS A 232 -21.82 -7.19 -11.30
C LYS A 232 -21.44 -6.23 -12.42
N TYR A 233 -20.62 -5.22 -12.11
CA TYR A 233 -20.16 -4.24 -13.09
C TYR A 233 -19.32 -4.92 -14.20
N TYR A 234 -18.39 -5.79 -13.83
CA TYR A 234 -17.50 -6.47 -14.79
C TYR A 234 -18.31 -7.41 -15.68
N SER A 235 -19.29 -8.09 -15.11
CA SER A 235 -20.20 -8.96 -15.85
C SER A 235 -21.08 -8.18 -16.84
N GLU A 236 -21.52 -6.97 -16.48
CA GLU A 236 -22.25 -6.07 -17.37
C GLU A 236 -21.38 -5.68 -18.57
N ILE A 237 -20.16 -5.20 -18.34
CA ILE A 237 -19.23 -4.78 -19.40
C ILE A 237 -18.85 -5.95 -20.33
N LYS A 238 -18.65 -7.15 -19.78
CA LYS A 238 -18.24 -8.34 -20.55
C LYS A 238 -19.40 -9.11 -21.16
N GLY A 239 -20.64 -8.85 -20.75
CA GLY A 239 -21.83 -9.59 -21.18
C GLY A 239 -21.89 -11.04 -20.69
N LYS A 240 -21.10 -11.41 -19.67
CA LYS A 240 -21.06 -12.76 -19.08
C LYS A 240 -20.59 -12.71 -17.62
N PRO A 241 -20.95 -13.70 -16.77
CA PRO A 241 -20.44 -13.77 -15.40
C PRO A 241 -18.92 -13.66 -15.36
N THR A 242 -18.42 -12.67 -14.63
CA THR A 242 -16.99 -12.33 -14.55
C THR A 242 -16.66 -11.92 -13.12
N SER A 243 -15.69 -12.59 -12.49
CA SER A 243 -15.18 -12.20 -11.17
C SER A 243 -14.10 -11.13 -11.32
N ALA A 244 -14.30 -9.99 -10.67
CA ALA A 244 -13.34 -8.88 -10.67
C ALA A 244 -12.03 -9.28 -9.98
N CYS A 245 -12.10 -10.02 -8.87
CA CYS A 245 -10.88 -10.50 -8.19
C CYS A 245 -10.08 -11.50 -9.05
N GLU A 246 -10.76 -12.36 -9.81
CA GLU A 246 -10.08 -13.26 -10.75
C GLU A 246 -9.38 -12.49 -11.88
N VAL A 247 -10.03 -11.46 -12.43
CA VAL A 247 -9.48 -10.58 -13.47
C VAL A 247 -8.28 -9.79 -12.93
N MET A 248 -8.43 -9.16 -11.76
CA MET A 248 -7.34 -8.47 -11.06
C MET A 248 -6.16 -9.40 -10.80
N GLY A 249 -6.46 -10.64 -10.39
CA GLY A 249 -5.45 -11.66 -10.13
C GLY A 249 -4.60 -12.00 -11.34
N ARG A 250 -5.02 -11.70 -12.58
CA ARG A 250 -4.25 -11.95 -13.82
C ARG A 250 -3.12 -10.96 -14.08
N ALA A 251 -2.93 -9.95 -13.22
CA ALA A 251 -1.79 -9.05 -13.31
C ALA A 251 -0.45 -9.81 -13.37
N ASP A 252 0.44 -9.34 -14.26
CA ASP A 252 1.71 -9.99 -14.55
C ASP A 252 2.72 -9.77 -13.41
N ILE A 253 2.82 -8.54 -12.90
CA ILE A 253 3.70 -8.17 -11.79
C ILE A 253 2.95 -7.30 -10.78
N TRP A 254 3.23 -7.54 -9.50
CA TRP A 254 2.80 -6.73 -8.37
C TRP A 254 4.01 -6.03 -7.74
N LEU A 255 4.18 -4.75 -8.03
CA LEU A 255 5.16 -3.88 -7.38
C LEU A 255 4.62 -3.44 -6.02
N MET A 256 5.00 -4.16 -4.97
CA MET A 256 4.63 -3.86 -3.59
C MET A 256 5.44 -2.66 -3.09
N ARG A 257 4.77 -1.56 -2.73
CA ARG A 257 5.41 -0.33 -2.24
C ARG A 257 5.86 -0.42 -0.78
N THR A 258 6.32 -1.59 -0.35
CA THR A 258 6.96 -1.82 0.94
C THR A 258 8.30 -2.52 0.80
N TYR A 259 9.05 -2.60 1.90
CA TYR A 259 10.31 -3.35 2.03
C TYR A 259 10.60 -3.62 3.52
N TRP A 260 11.53 -4.52 3.79
CA TRP A 260 11.76 -5.08 5.13
C TRP A 260 12.42 -4.13 6.15
N ASP A 261 13.00 -3.01 5.70
CA ASP A 261 13.41 -1.94 6.61
C ASP A 261 12.20 -1.33 7.34
N PHE A 262 11.04 -1.26 6.68
CA PHE A 262 9.81 -0.71 7.23
C PHE A 262 8.76 -1.76 7.63
N ASP A 263 8.51 -2.74 6.78
CA ASP A 263 7.46 -3.76 6.98
C ASP A 263 7.96 -4.94 7.84
N PHE A 264 7.06 -5.86 8.18
CA PHE A 264 7.40 -7.14 8.80
C PHE A 264 7.65 -8.23 7.75
N PRO A 265 8.63 -9.14 7.95
CA PRO A 265 8.92 -10.21 7.01
C PRO A 265 7.71 -11.14 6.77
N ARG A 266 7.43 -11.46 5.50
CA ARG A 266 6.37 -12.41 5.12
C ARG A 266 6.70 -13.21 3.85
N PRO A 267 6.04 -14.36 3.62
CA PRO A 267 6.22 -15.09 2.37
C PRO A 267 5.80 -14.26 1.16
N PHE A 268 6.51 -14.41 0.04
CA PHE A 268 6.16 -13.72 -1.19
C PHE A 268 6.30 -14.58 -2.45
N LEU A 269 5.64 -14.15 -3.52
CA LEU A 269 5.59 -14.84 -4.80
C LEU A 269 6.62 -14.28 -5.80
N PRO A 270 7.06 -15.06 -6.80
CA PRO A 270 8.01 -14.59 -7.82
C PRO A 270 7.55 -13.38 -8.64
N ASN A 271 6.24 -13.15 -8.78
CA ASN A 271 5.68 -11.98 -9.45
C ASN A 271 5.38 -10.80 -8.50
N SER A 272 5.72 -10.91 -7.21
CA SER A 272 5.55 -9.86 -6.21
C SER A 272 6.91 -9.25 -5.85
N GLN A 273 7.13 -8.00 -6.24
CA GLN A 273 8.42 -7.32 -6.18
C GLN A 273 8.33 -6.14 -5.23
N PHE A 274 9.21 -6.08 -4.23
CA PHE A 274 9.12 -5.13 -3.13
C PHE A 274 9.98 -3.91 -3.42
N VAL A 275 9.33 -2.79 -3.74
CA VAL A 275 9.96 -1.56 -4.23
C VAL A 275 9.70 -0.37 -3.30
N GLY A 276 9.63 -0.59 -1.98
CA GLY A 276 9.45 0.47 -1.00
C GLY A 276 10.46 1.62 -1.14
N GLY A 277 9.97 2.87 -1.13
CA GLY A 277 10.77 4.09 -1.22
C GLY A 277 11.06 4.62 -2.64
N LEU A 278 10.17 4.37 -3.62
CA LEU A 278 10.31 4.82 -5.02
C LEU A 278 10.62 6.32 -5.21
N HIS A 279 10.11 7.17 -4.32
CA HIS A 279 10.23 8.63 -4.41
C HIS A 279 11.45 9.19 -3.67
N CYS A 280 12.15 8.37 -2.88
CA CYS A 280 13.27 8.83 -2.09
C CYS A 280 14.48 9.13 -2.98
N ARG A 281 15.19 10.21 -2.67
CA ARG A 281 16.33 10.68 -3.46
C ARG A 281 17.33 11.45 -2.60
N PRO A 282 18.58 11.61 -3.06
CA PRO A 282 19.52 12.52 -2.42
C PRO A 282 18.92 13.94 -2.29
N ALA A 283 19.26 14.60 -1.18
CA ALA A 283 18.82 15.97 -0.94
C ALA A 283 19.41 16.93 -1.97
N LYS A 284 18.57 17.82 -2.47
CA LYS A 284 18.95 18.99 -3.27
C LYS A 284 19.17 20.19 -2.36
N PRO A 285 19.91 21.22 -2.81
CA PRO A 285 20.03 22.48 -2.09
C PRO A 285 18.66 23.11 -1.79
N LEU A 286 18.52 23.67 -0.58
CA LEU A 286 17.31 24.38 -0.18
C LEU A 286 17.27 25.79 -0.80
N PRO A 287 16.07 26.40 -0.92
CA PRO A 287 15.95 27.83 -1.20
C PRO A 287 16.72 28.67 -0.18
N GLU A 288 17.33 29.76 -0.63
CA GLU A 288 18.26 30.57 0.18
C GLU A 288 17.65 31.06 1.50
N ASP A 289 16.41 31.51 1.47
CA ASP A 289 15.66 32.00 2.66
C ASP A 289 15.36 30.88 3.68
N MET A 290 15.17 29.67 3.19
CA MET A 290 14.97 28.47 4.01
C MET A 290 16.29 27.99 4.58
N GLU A 291 17.35 27.98 3.77
CA GLU A 291 18.71 27.63 4.19
C GLU A 291 19.20 28.56 5.30
N GLU A 292 19.02 29.88 5.17
CA GLU A 292 19.39 30.86 6.22
C GLU A 292 18.69 30.55 7.55
N PHE A 293 17.39 30.23 7.51
CA PHE A 293 16.64 29.86 8.71
C PHE A 293 17.16 28.55 9.32
N VAL A 294 17.48 27.55 8.48
CA VAL A 294 18.06 26.27 8.92
C VAL A 294 19.44 26.49 9.57
N GLN A 295 20.30 27.32 8.99
CA GLN A 295 21.63 27.60 9.52
C GLN A 295 21.57 28.40 10.84
N SER A 296 20.56 29.25 11.02
CA SER A 296 20.33 29.98 12.28
C SER A 296 20.04 29.08 13.50
N SER A 297 19.84 27.77 13.29
CA SER A 297 19.59 26.80 14.37
C SER A 297 20.82 26.45 15.22
N GLY A 298 22.03 26.83 14.79
CA GLY A 298 23.26 26.48 15.50
C GLY A 298 23.41 24.97 15.68
N ASP A 299 23.90 24.52 16.83
CA ASP A 299 24.14 23.09 17.10
C ASP A 299 22.86 22.34 17.47
N ALA A 300 21.82 23.05 17.94
CA ALA A 300 20.52 22.46 18.25
C ALA A 300 19.90 21.78 17.03
N GLY A 301 20.11 22.35 15.84
CA GLY A 301 19.61 21.80 14.59
C GLY A 301 18.12 22.06 14.38
N ILE A 302 17.53 21.32 13.44
CA ILE A 302 16.15 21.52 13.01
C ILE A 302 15.24 20.33 13.26
N VAL A 303 13.95 20.63 13.41
CA VAL A 303 12.84 19.68 13.35
C VAL A 303 12.00 20.00 12.13
N VAL A 304 11.74 18.98 11.32
CA VAL A 304 10.81 19.07 10.19
C VAL A 304 9.44 18.59 10.67
N PHE A 305 8.37 19.33 10.39
CA PHE A 305 7.03 18.96 10.79
C PHE A 305 6.03 19.06 9.63
N THR A 306 5.35 17.96 9.33
CA THR A 306 4.21 17.95 8.41
C THR A 306 3.21 16.84 8.72
N LEU A 307 1.93 17.11 8.40
CA LEU A 307 0.83 16.17 8.53
C LEU A 307 0.36 15.56 7.19
N GLY A 308 1.23 15.59 6.17
CA GLY A 308 0.96 14.95 4.88
C GLY A 308 0.03 15.75 3.96
N SER A 309 -0.16 15.31 2.72
CA SER A 309 -0.79 16.11 1.64
C SER A 309 -2.26 16.43 1.88
N LEU A 310 -2.99 15.52 2.54
CA LEU A 310 -4.45 15.59 2.71
C LEU A 310 -4.90 16.50 3.87
N VAL A 311 -4.12 16.56 4.95
CA VAL A 311 -4.48 17.39 6.12
C VAL A 311 -3.92 18.78 5.95
N LYS A 312 -4.81 19.73 5.66
CA LYS A 312 -4.48 21.15 5.46
C LYS A 312 -4.36 21.88 6.79
N ASN A 313 -5.22 21.57 7.74
CA ASN A 313 -5.31 22.22 9.05
C ASN A 313 -5.75 21.23 10.14
N ILE A 314 -5.69 21.70 11.38
CA ILE A 314 -6.25 21.06 12.57
C ILE A 314 -7.04 22.13 13.34
N THR A 315 -7.79 21.74 14.36
CA THR A 315 -8.53 22.72 15.19
C THR A 315 -7.56 23.73 15.82
N THR A 316 -8.02 24.96 16.03
CA THR A 316 -7.22 26.05 16.63
C THR A 316 -6.62 25.64 17.99
N GLU A 317 -7.39 24.91 18.80
CA GLU A 317 -6.92 24.35 20.07
C GLU A 317 -5.71 23.43 19.88
N LYS A 318 -5.82 22.45 18.97
CA LYS A 318 -4.72 21.51 18.69
C LYS A 318 -3.51 22.22 18.08
N GLY A 319 -3.75 23.19 17.18
CA GLY A 319 -2.72 24.07 16.63
C GLY A 319 -1.94 24.80 17.73
N ASN A 320 -2.63 25.35 18.72
CA ASN A 320 -2.03 26.06 19.85
C ASN A 320 -1.29 25.12 20.82
N ILE A 321 -1.78 23.90 21.06
CA ILE A 321 -1.06 22.89 21.86
C ILE A 321 0.26 22.53 21.20
N ILE A 322 0.23 22.22 19.89
CA ILE A 322 1.44 21.85 19.15
C ILE A 322 2.42 23.04 19.10
N ALA A 323 1.94 24.23 18.74
CA ALA A 323 2.79 25.42 18.67
C ALA A 323 3.44 25.74 20.03
N SER A 324 2.72 25.55 21.13
CA SER A 324 3.28 25.72 22.49
C SER A 324 4.40 24.72 22.77
N ALA A 325 4.28 23.48 22.31
CA ALA A 325 5.30 22.44 22.53
C ALA A 325 6.56 22.77 21.72
N LEU A 326 6.37 23.15 20.46
CA LEU A 326 7.45 23.56 19.56
C LEU A 326 8.17 24.83 20.07
N ALA A 327 7.46 25.75 20.72
CA ALA A 327 8.08 26.95 21.30
C ALA A 327 9.05 26.65 22.47
N GLN A 328 8.92 25.48 23.11
CA GLN A 328 9.72 25.08 24.27
C GLN A 328 11.00 24.30 23.92
N ILE A 329 11.19 23.89 22.66
CA ILE A 329 12.38 23.15 22.24
C ILE A 329 13.45 24.11 21.66
N PRO A 330 14.75 23.80 21.80
CA PRO A 330 15.81 24.68 21.31
C PRO A 330 15.99 24.65 19.77
N GLN A 331 15.42 23.65 19.09
CA GLN A 331 15.53 23.52 17.63
C GLN A 331 14.75 24.61 16.89
N LYS A 332 15.21 24.92 15.67
CA LYS A 332 14.34 25.62 14.70
C LYS A 332 13.38 24.62 14.08
N VAL A 333 12.12 25.03 13.87
CA VAL A 333 11.09 24.15 13.36
C VAL A 333 10.57 24.67 12.02
N LEU A 334 10.58 23.80 11.01
CA LEU A 334 9.96 24.07 9.72
C LEU A 334 8.65 23.28 9.66
N TRP A 335 7.54 24.00 9.80
CA TRP A 335 6.22 23.39 9.88
C TRP A 335 5.43 23.65 8.61
N ARG A 336 5.12 22.59 7.85
CA ARG A 336 4.14 22.67 6.78
C ARG A 336 2.73 22.70 7.37
N TYR A 337 2.05 23.83 7.21
CA TYR A 337 0.71 24.06 7.75
C TYR A 337 -0.03 25.12 6.92
N ALA A 338 -1.29 24.84 6.58
CA ALA A 338 -2.11 25.71 5.75
C ALA A 338 -3.36 26.27 6.49
N GLY A 339 -3.49 25.98 7.79
CA GLY A 339 -4.56 26.52 8.64
C GLY A 339 -4.24 27.90 9.21
N GLU A 340 -5.12 28.35 10.10
CA GLU A 340 -4.94 29.60 10.85
C GLU A 340 -3.69 29.53 11.74
N LYS A 341 -2.82 30.53 11.62
CA LYS A 341 -1.56 30.62 12.38
C LYS A 341 -1.86 30.52 13.88
N PRO A 342 -1.27 29.56 14.62
CA PRO A 342 -1.47 29.45 16.06
C PRO A 342 -1.00 30.70 16.81
N ASP A 343 -1.75 31.10 17.84
CA ASP A 343 -1.44 32.25 18.70
C ASP A 343 -0.18 32.02 19.53
N THR A 344 0.10 30.77 19.88
CA THR A 344 1.23 30.35 20.71
C THR A 344 2.49 30.02 19.91
N LEU A 345 2.55 30.41 18.62
CA LEU A 345 3.69 30.12 17.74
C LEU A 345 4.96 30.83 18.21
N GLY A 346 5.95 30.05 18.66
CA GLY A 346 7.26 30.55 19.07
C GLY A 346 8.12 31.06 17.91
N ALA A 347 9.05 31.98 18.20
CA ALA A 347 9.97 32.57 17.22
C ALA A 347 10.99 31.58 16.60
N ASN A 348 11.10 30.38 17.17
CA ASN A 348 11.90 29.29 16.63
C ASN A 348 11.17 28.48 15.54
N THR A 349 9.86 28.71 15.34
CA THR A 349 9.05 27.97 14.35
C THR A 349 8.66 28.86 13.18
N ARG A 350 8.84 28.37 11.95
CA ARG A 350 8.38 29.02 10.72
C ARG A 350 7.38 28.12 9.99
N ILE A 351 6.23 28.70 9.61
CA ILE A 351 5.16 28.02 8.88
C ILE A 351 5.36 28.19 7.38
N TYR A 352 5.14 27.11 6.64
CA TYR A 352 5.17 27.08 5.18
C TYR A 352 3.91 26.40 4.64
N LYS A 353 3.42 26.83 3.47
CA LYS A 353 2.35 26.11 2.76
C LYS A 353 2.82 24.76 2.20
N TRP A 354 4.06 24.72 1.75
CA TRP A 354 4.74 23.53 1.25
C TRP A 354 6.22 23.57 1.62
N ILE A 355 6.81 22.41 1.87
CA ILE A 355 8.23 22.27 2.19
C ILE A 355 8.88 21.20 1.29
N PRO A 356 10.14 21.36 0.89
CA PRO A 356 10.88 20.31 0.20
C PRO A 356 11.29 19.22 1.21
N GLN A 357 10.32 18.40 1.63
CA GLN A 357 10.44 17.45 2.75
C GLN A 357 11.67 16.53 2.63
N ASN A 358 11.84 15.82 1.51
CA ASN A 358 13.00 14.98 1.26
C ASN A 358 14.33 15.74 1.45
N ASP A 359 14.40 16.96 0.93
CA ASP A 359 15.62 17.76 0.94
C ASP A 359 15.95 18.29 2.35
N LEU A 360 14.92 18.67 3.12
CA LEU A 360 15.05 19.00 4.54
C LEU A 360 15.45 17.79 5.39
N LEU A 361 14.84 16.62 5.15
CA LEU A 361 15.19 15.41 5.90
C LEU A 361 16.64 14.98 5.64
N GLY A 362 17.15 15.17 4.42
CA GLY A 362 18.56 14.92 4.10
C GLY A 362 19.53 16.03 4.50
N HIS A 363 19.05 17.11 5.13
CA HIS A 363 19.93 18.19 5.57
C HIS A 363 20.70 17.80 6.85
N PRO A 364 22.02 18.08 6.96
CA PRO A 364 22.85 17.66 8.10
C PRO A 364 22.42 18.20 9.48
N LYS A 365 21.67 19.31 9.50
CA LYS A 365 21.12 19.92 10.73
C LYS A 365 19.85 19.22 11.22
N THR A 366 19.24 18.32 10.44
CA THR A 366 18.00 17.66 10.83
C THR A 366 18.22 16.70 11.98
N ARG A 367 17.34 16.79 13.00
CA ARG A 367 17.42 15.99 14.22
C ARG A 367 16.23 15.06 14.38
N ALA A 368 15.03 15.54 14.07
CA ALA A 368 13.81 14.75 14.16
C ALA A 368 12.80 15.16 13.09
N PHE A 369 11.90 14.23 12.80
CA PHE A 369 10.78 14.44 11.91
C PHE A 369 9.46 14.20 12.64
N ILE A 370 8.65 15.25 12.78
CA ILE A 370 7.27 15.12 13.27
C ILE A 370 6.39 14.83 12.07
N THR A 371 5.69 13.71 12.09
CA THR A 371 4.97 13.19 10.94
C THR A 371 3.62 12.61 11.32
N HIS A 372 2.67 12.68 10.41
CA HIS A 372 1.44 11.89 10.49
C HIS A 372 1.63 10.38 10.31
N GLY A 373 2.81 9.89 9.94
CA GLY A 373 3.04 8.45 9.73
C GLY A 373 2.59 7.90 8.37
N GLY A 374 2.36 8.75 7.38
CA GLY A 374 2.13 8.31 6.01
C GLY A 374 3.38 7.61 5.43
N THR A 375 3.16 6.50 4.71
CA THR A 375 4.23 5.62 4.19
C THR A 375 5.34 6.37 3.45
N ASN A 376 5.01 7.35 2.59
CA ASN A 376 6.02 8.09 1.84
C ASN A 376 6.97 8.88 2.75
N GLY A 377 6.44 9.56 3.78
CA GLY A 377 7.27 10.31 4.72
C GLY A 377 8.15 9.40 5.58
N ILE A 378 7.64 8.22 5.94
CA ILE A 378 8.43 7.21 6.66
C ILE A 378 9.63 6.76 5.83
N TYR A 379 9.43 6.45 4.54
CA TYR A 379 10.56 6.07 3.68
C TYR A 379 11.59 7.17 3.51
N GLU A 380 11.18 8.44 3.41
CA GLU A 380 12.14 9.55 3.36
C GLU A 380 12.92 9.67 4.68
N ALA A 381 12.26 9.46 5.82
CA ALA A 381 12.92 9.46 7.12
C ALA A 381 13.91 8.29 7.29
N ILE A 382 13.54 7.09 6.84
CA ILE A 382 14.45 5.93 6.79
C ILE A 382 15.62 6.22 5.84
N TYR A 383 15.34 6.69 4.62
CA TYR A 383 16.37 7.01 3.62
C TYR A 383 17.42 7.97 4.19
N HIS A 384 17.00 9.03 4.89
CA HIS A 384 17.87 10.07 5.45
C HIS A 384 18.28 9.83 6.92
N SER A 385 17.95 8.67 7.49
CA SER A 385 18.29 8.31 8.87
C SER A 385 17.76 9.30 9.94
N VAL A 386 16.54 9.81 9.80
CA VAL A 386 15.93 10.77 10.73
C VAL A 386 14.89 10.09 11.62
N PRO A 387 15.06 10.06 12.95
CA PRO A 387 14.08 9.48 13.86
C PRO A 387 12.81 10.34 13.94
N MET A 388 11.69 9.74 14.34
CA MET A 388 10.37 10.34 14.13
C MET A 388 9.53 10.47 15.40
N VAL A 389 8.73 11.53 15.48
CA VAL A 389 7.54 11.57 16.36
C VAL A 389 6.30 11.45 15.48
N GLY A 390 5.50 10.42 15.70
CA GLY A 390 4.28 10.15 14.94
C GLY A 390 3.05 10.75 15.60
N ILE A 391 2.25 11.48 14.84
CA ILE A 391 0.91 11.95 15.21
C ILE A 391 -0.10 11.39 14.20
N PRO A 392 -0.44 10.09 14.28
CA PRO A 392 -1.29 9.44 13.29
C PRO A 392 -2.73 9.98 13.35
N MET A 393 -3.38 10.10 12.19
CA MET A 393 -4.70 10.74 12.09
C MET A 393 -5.76 9.88 11.39
N PHE A 394 -5.39 9.16 10.32
CA PHE A 394 -6.34 8.37 9.54
C PHE A 394 -5.65 7.28 8.73
N GLY A 395 -6.44 6.36 8.17
CA GLY A 395 -5.92 5.34 7.26
C GLY A 395 -4.86 4.44 7.89
N ASP A 396 -3.78 4.18 7.15
CA ASP A 396 -2.65 3.32 7.54
C ASP A 396 -1.72 3.92 8.58
N GLN A 397 -1.86 5.21 8.86
CA GLN A 397 -0.92 5.96 9.70
C GLN A 397 -0.72 5.36 11.09
N PRO A 398 -1.76 4.97 11.86
CA PRO A 398 -1.54 4.37 13.18
C PRO A 398 -0.73 3.08 13.11
N GLU A 399 -1.03 2.22 12.13
CA GLU A 399 -0.31 0.96 11.93
C GLU A 399 1.14 1.20 11.51
N ASN A 400 1.37 2.10 10.56
CA ASN A 400 2.72 2.45 10.13
C ASN A 400 3.57 2.97 11.30
N MET A 401 2.98 3.78 12.19
CA MET A 401 3.68 4.27 13.37
C MET A 401 4.01 3.15 14.36
N ILE A 402 3.12 2.17 14.54
CA ILE A 402 3.39 0.96 15.35
C ILE A 402 4.57 0.17 14.79
N HIS A 403 4.71 0.08 13.46
CA HIS A 403 5.89 -0.56 12.85
C HIS A 403 7.18 0.17 13.22
N MET A 404 7.18 1.51 13.13
CA MET A 404 8.36 2.32 13.45
C MET A 404 8.70 2.35 14.94
N GLU A 405 7.69 2.36 15.81
CA GLU A 405 7.85 2.24 17.26
C GLU A 405 8.39 0.86 17.64
N THR A 406 7.87 -0.22 17.04
CA THR A 406 8.36 -1.60 17.26
C THR A 406 9.83 -1.75 16.83
N LYS A 407 10.25 -1.02 15.80
CA LYS A 407 11.66 -0.94 15.37
C LYS A 407 12.49 0.05 16.20
N GLY A 408 11.91 0.70 17.19
CA GLY A 408 12.57 1.63 18.11
C GLY A 408 13.08 2.89 17.44
N ALA A 409 12.44 3.34 16.36
CA ALA A 409 12.85 4.52 15.58
C ALA A 409 11.82 5.66 15.61
N ALA A 410 10.72 5.48 16.35
CA ALA A 410 9.71 6.50 16.55
C ALA A 410 9.05 6.45 17.93
N VAL A 411 8.44 7.57 18.32
CA VAL A 411 7.50 7.70 19.45
C VAL A 411 6.14 8.11 18.90
N ILE A 412 5.07 7.50 19.40
CA ILE A 412 3.69 7.82 18.99
C ILE A 412 3.06 8.80 20.00
N VAL A 413 2.45 9.87 19.49
CA VAL A 413 1.68 10.84 20.26
C VAL A 413 0.28 10.92 19.68
N ASP A 414 -0.73 10.78 20.53
CA ASP A 414 -2.13 10.80 20.12
C ASP A 414 -2.65 12.24 19.97
N LEU A 415 -3.14 12.60 18.78
CA LEU A 415 -3.60 13.96 18.48
C LEU A 415 -4.68 14.46 19.46
N ASN A 416 -5.60 13.58 19.85
CA ASN A 416 -6.80 13.93 20.58
C ASN A 416 -6.56 14.06 22.10
N SER A 417 -5.65 13.29 22.65
CA SER A 417 -5.34 13.28 24.08
C SER A 417 -4.04 13.99 24.47
N MET A 418 -3.15 14.28 23.52
CA MET A 418 -1.86 14.92 23.83
C MET A 418 -2.01 16.31 24.46
N LYS A 419 -1.11 16.57 25.40
CA LYS A 419 -0.81 17.87 25.97
C LYS A 419 0.49 18.40 25.39
N THR A 420 0.76 19.67 25.66
CA THR A 420 1.99 20.37 25.25
C THR A 420 3.25 19.61 25.65
N GLU A 421 3.31 19.12 26.89
CA GLU A 421 4.48 18.40 27.41
C GLU A 421 4.67 17.03 26.75
N ASP A 422 3.60 16.31 26.40
CA ASP A 422 3.70 14.99 25.77
C ASP A 422 4.45 15.07 24.43
N LEU A 423 4.12 16.07 23.59
CA LEU A 423 4.80 16.27 22.31
C LEU A 423 6.25 16.74 22.50
N LYS A 424 6.49 17.67 23.44
CA LYS A 424 7.84 18.14 23.77
C LYS A 424 8.73 17.00 24.25
N ASP A 425 8.23 16.16 25.15
CA ASP A 425 8.96 15.04 25.72
C ASP A 425 9.24 13.98 24.65
N ALA A 426 8.28 13.68 23.77
CA ALA A 426 8.50 12.81 22.63
C ALA A 426 9.60 13.33 21.68
N ILE A 427 9.62 14.63 21.38
CA ILE A 427 10.67 15.26 20.56
C ILE A 427 12.02 15.15 21.27
N ASN A 428 12.08 15.43 22.56
CA ASN A 428 13.31 15.34 23.35
C ASN A 428 13.82 13.88 23.42
N ALA A 429 12.94 12.90 23.55
CA ALA A 429 13.30 11.49 23.57
C ALA A 429 13.98 11.10 22.25
N VAL A 430 13.35 11.34 21.10
CA VAL A 430 13.90 10.91 19.79
C VAL A 430 15.18 11.65 19.39
N ILE A 431 15.40 12.86 19.89
CA ILE A 431 16.61 13.64 19.64
C ILE A 431 17.76 13.23 20.57
N ASN A 432 17.49 13.02 21.85
CA ASN A 432 18.54 12.90 22.87
C ASN A 432 18.84 11.44 23.27
N GLU A 433 17.88 10.52 23.14
CA GLU A 433 18.11 9.11 23.43
C GLU A 433 18.77 8.42 22.24
N LYS A 434 19.97 7.88 22.48
CA LYS A 434 20.85 7.32 21.46
C LYS A 434 20.21 6.19 20.64
N THR A 435 19.34 5.40 21.28
CA THR A 435 18.69 4.21 20.71
C THR A 435 17.87 4.55 19.47
N TYR A 436 17.11 5.65 19.47
CA TYR A 436 16.32 6.06 18.30
C TYR A 436 17.21 6.36 17.10
N LYS A 437 18.32 7.08 17.32
CA LYS A 437 19.28 7.39 16.25
C LYS A 437 20.00 6.14 15.74
N GLU A 438 20.42 5.24 16.63
CA GLU A 438 21.06 3.97 16.26
C GLU A 438 20.12 3.08 15.44
N ASN A 439 18.86 2.96 15.85
CA ASN A 439 17.87 2.16 15.16
C ASN A 439 17.54 2.71 13.78
N ILE A 440 17.29 4.02 13.64
CA ILE A 440 16.99 4.60 12.32
C ILE A 440 18.21 4.54 11.39
N LEU A 441 19.44 4.68 11.89
CA LEU A 441 20.65 4.47 11.10
C LEU A 441 20.75 3.03 10.60
N ARG A 442 20.42 2.05 11.44
CA ARG A 442 20.37 0.64 11.04
C ARG A 442 19.32 0.41 9.95
N LEU A 443 18.12 0.96 10.08
CA LEU A 443 17.06 0.84 9.06
C LEU A 443 17.49 1.49 7.74
N SER A 444 18.11 2.67 7.80
CA SER A 444 18.67 3.35 6.63
C SER A 444 19.75 2.51 5.94
N SER A 445 20.65 1.89 6.70
CA SER A 445 21.65 0.99 6.16
C SER A 445 21.02 -0.20 5.43
N ILE A 446 19.96 -0.80 5.98
CA ILE A 446 19.22 -1.90 5.31
C ILE A 446 18.51 -1.40 4.06
N TYR A 447 17.93 -0.20 4.11
CA TYR A 447 17.27 0.41 2.96
C TYR A 447 18.25 0.62 1.79
N HIS A 448 19.46 1.11 2.07
CA HIS A 448 20.48 1.37 1.04
C HIS A 448 21.24 0.13 0.60
N ASP A 449 21.29 -0.92 1.42
CA ASP A 449 21.94 -2.21 1.11
C ASP A 449 21.02 -3.09 0.24
N ARG A 450 20.75 -2.61 -0.97
CA ARG A 450 19.94 -3.32 -1.98
C ARG A 450 20.75 -3.46 -3.28
N PRO A 451 20.53 -4.54 -4.05
CA PRO A 451 21.25 -4.76 -5.31
C PRO A 451 20.91 -3.70 -6.38
N MET A 452 19.71 -3.11 -6.31
CA MET A 452 19.26 -2.02 -7.17
C MET A 452 18.48 -1.01 -6.34
N SER A 453 18.41 0.23 -6.83
CA SER A 453 17.51 1.21 -6.24
C SER A 453 16.05 0.75 -6.40
N PRO A 454 15.12 1.13 -5.49
CA PRO A 454 13.72 0.74 -5.61
C PRO A 454 13.10 1.21 -6.94
N LEU A 455 13.51 2.39 -7.39
CA LEU A 455 13.06 3.00 -8.63
C LEU A 455 13.54 2.21 -9.86
N ASP A 456 14.82 1.82 -9.90
CA ASP A 456 15.36 1.01 -10.99
C ASP A 456 14.75 -0.39 -11.00
N GLU A 457 14.45 -0.97 -9.84
CA GLU A 457 13.78 -2.27 -9.72
C GLU A 457 12.35 -2.23 -10.28
N ALA A 458 11.57 -1.22 -9.92
CA ALA A 458 10.23 -1.03 -10.49
C ALA A 458 10.28 -0.89 -12.01
N VAL A 459 11.17 -0.05 -12.52
CA VAL A 459 11.34 0.17 -13.96
C VAL A 459 11.82 -1.11 -14.66
N PHE A 460 12.75 -1.85 -14.07
CA PHE A 460 13.22 -3.13 -14.60
C PHE A 460 12.06 -4.10 -14.81
N TRP A 461 11.17 -4.25 -13.82
CA TRP A 461 10.04 -5.18 -13.88
C TRP A 461 8.93 -4.73 -14.84
N ILE A 462 8.73 -3.42 -14.99
CA ILE A 462 7.84 -2.87 -16.02
C ILE A 462 8.40 -3.19 -17.42
N GLU A 463 9.68 -2.91 -17.65
CA GLU A 463 10.33 -3.24 -18.92
C GLU A 463 10.41 -4.75 -19.16
N PHE A 464 10.64 -5.55 -18.13
CA PHE A 464 10.63 -7.00 -18.21
C PHE A 464 9.28 -7.51 -18.71
N THR A 465 8.19 -6.97 -18.17
CA THR A 465 6.83 -7.33 -18.57
C THR A 465 6.57 -6.96 -20.03
N MET A 466 7.00 -5.77 -20.48
CA MET A 466 6.91 -5.38 -21.90
C MET A 466 7.73 -6.32 -22.81
N ARG A 467 9.01 -6.54 -22.48
CA ARG A 467 9.92 -7.38 -23.28
C ARG A 467 9.42 -8.81 -23.46
N ASN A 468 8.78 -9.36 -22.43
CA ASN A 468 8.31 -10.74 -22.42
C ASN A 468 6.82 -10.90 -22.78
N LYS A 469 6.12 -9.80 -23.08
CA LYS A 469 4.67 -9.78 -23.36
C LYS A 469 3.87 -10.42 -22.22
N GLY A 470 4.21 -10.04 -20.99
CA GLY A 470 3.66 -10.57 -19.74
C GLY A 470 4.66 -11.42 -18.95
N ALA A 471 4.19 -12.00 -17.85
CA ALA A 471 4.99 -12.74 -16.87
C ALA A 471 4.30 -14.02 -16.38
N LYS A 472 3.50 -14.67 -17.24
CA LYS A 472 2.74 -15.89 -16.90
C LYS A 472 3.55 -17.01 -16.24
N HIS A 473 4.84 -17.14 -16.57
CA HIS A 473 5.74 -18.14 -15.99
C HIS A 473 6.10 -17.89 -14.51
N LEU A 474 5.81 -16.70 -13.98
CA LEU A 474 5.97 -16.35 -12.57
C LEU A 474 4.68 -16.55 -11.76
N ARG A 475 3.57 -16.86 -12.43
CA ARG A 475 2.26 -17.10 -11.80
C ARG A 475 2.25 -18.47 -11.12
N VAL A 476 1.81 -18.50 -9.86
CA VAL A 476 1.68 -19.74 -9.10
C VAL A 476 0.42 -20.53 -9.47
N GLN A 477 0.45 -21.84 -9.26
CA GLN A 477 -0.69 -22.73 -9.51
C GLN A 477 -1.91 -22.43 -8.61
N ALA A 478 -1.71 -21.70 -7.50
CA ALA A 478 -2.77 -21.40 -6.53
C ALA A 478 -4.01 -20.74 -7.15
N HIS A 479 -3.85 -19.96 -8.21
CA HIS A 479 -4.97 -19.33 -8.93
C HIS A 479 -5.91 -20.33 -9.62
N GLU A 480 -5.45 -21.55 -9.89
CA GLU A 480 -6.20 -22.59 -10.62
C GLU A 480 -6.74 -23.67 -9.67
N LEU A 481 -6.44 -23.58 -8.37
CA LEU A 481 -6.87 -24.56 -7.37
C LEU A 481 -8.20 -24.13 -6.75
N THR A 482 -9.04 -25.12 -6.44
CA THR A 482 -10.18 -24.88 -5.55
C THR A 482 -9.69 -24.64 -4.12
N TRP A 483 -10.48 -23.94 -3.31
CA TRP A 483 -10.11 -23.60 -1.93
C TRP A 483 -9.74 -24.84 -1.07
N TYR A 484 -10.41 -25.98 -1.29
CA TYR A 484 -10.11 -27.21 -0.55
C TYR A 484 -8.85 -27.92 -1.05
N GLN A 485 -8.51 -27.81 -2.34
CA GLN A 485 -7.23 -28.30 -2.88
C GLN A 485 -6.07 -27.42 -2.40
N TYR A 486 -6.24 -26.09 -2.41
CA TYR A 486 -5.24 -25.13 -1.93
C TYR A 486 -4.84 -25.43 -0.47
N HIS A 487 -5.81 -25.76 0.38
CA HIS A 487 -5.59 -26.14 1.77
C HIS A 487 -5.37 -27.65 1.99
N SER A 488 -5.27 -28.45 0.92
CA SER A 488 -5.07 -29.91 0.96
C SER A 488 -6.11 -30.67 1.81
N LEU A 489 -7.33 -30.13 1.91
CA LEU A 489 -8.41 -30.71 2.72
C LEU A 489 -8.92 -32.03 2.14
N ASP A 490 -8.87 -32.19 0.82
CA ASP A 490 -9.15 -33.43 0.11
C ASP A 490 -8.15 -34.54 0.49
N VAL A 491 -6.86 -34.21 0.55
CA VAL A 491 -5.80 -35.12 1.02
C VAL A 491 -5.99 -35.47 2.49
N LEU A 492 -6.25 -34.49 3.35
CA LEU A 492 -6.50 -34.73 4.77
C LEU A 492 -7.75 -35.61 4.99
N ALA A 493 -8.81 -35.38 4.24
CA ALA A 493 -10.02 -36.20 4.28
C ALA A 493 -9.74 -37.64 3.84
N PHE A 494 -8.94 -37.84 2.79
CA PHE A 494 -8.52 -39.17 2.33
C PHE A 494 -7.69 -39.90 3.41
N LEU A 495 -6.70 -39.24 4.00
CA LEU A 495 -5.88 -39.83 5.07
C LEU A 495 -6.71 -40.18 6.31
N LEU A 496 -7.65 -39.31 6.70
CA LEU A 496 -8.57 -39.58 7.80
C LEU A 496 -9.44 -40.81 7.51
N ALA A 497 -9.96 -40.94 6.28
CA ALA A 497 -10.75 -42.10 5.87
C ALA A 497 -9.93 -43.41 5.96
N VAL A 498 -8.64 -43.38 5.57
CA VAL A 498 -7.74 -44.53 5.71
C VAL A 498 -7.53 -44.91 7.17
N VAL A 499 -7.28 -43.94 8.06
CA VAL A 499 -7.12 -44.20 9.51
C VAL A 499 -8.39 -44.79 10.11
N LEU A 500 -9.56 -44.23 9.77
CA LEU A 500 -10.84 -44.75 10.23
C LEU A 500 -11.09 -46.18 9.73
N LEU A 501 -10.76 -46.48 8.47
CA LEU A 501 -10.85 -47.84 7.92
C LEU A 501 -9.95 -48.81 8.67
N LEU A 502 -8.69 -48.44 8.96
CA LEU A 502 -7.76 -49.28 9.72
C LEU A 502 -8.26 -49.54 11.16
N ILE A 503 -8.82 -48.52 11.83
CA ILE A 503 -9.43 -48.66 13.15
C ILE A 503 -10.63 -49.62 13.08
N LEU A 504 -11.49 -49.46 12.08
CA LEU A 504 -12.65 -50.36 11.88
C LEU A 504 -12.21 -51.80 11.63
N LEU A 505 -11.21 -52.02 10.77
CA LEU A 505 -10.64 -53.35 10.52
C LEU A 505 -10.04 -53.94 11.79
N PHE A 506 -9.27 -53.16 12.56
CA PHE A 506 -8.73 -53.59 13.84
C PHE A 506 -9.82 -53.98 14.83
N ILE A 507 -10.87 -53.15 15.00
CA ILE A 507 -12.00 -53.46 15.89
C ILE A 507 -12.72 -54.73 15.44
N LYS A 508 -12.95 -54.91 14.12
CA LYS A 508 -13.60 -56.11 13.58
C LYS A 508 -12.76 -57.36 13.78
N THR A 509 -11.45 -57.29 13.55
CA THR A 509 -10.52 -58.41 13.79
C THR A 509 -10.45 -58.75 15.29
N CYS A 510 -10.30 -57.75 16.17
CA CYS A 510 -10.32 -57.96 17.62
C CYS A 510 -11.65 -58.54 18.11
N SER A 511 -12.78 -58.04 17.60
CA SER A 511 -14.12 -58.57 17.93
C SER A 511 -14.30 -60.01 17.43
N PHE A 512 -13.81 -60.31 16.23
CA PHE A 512 -13.82 -61.67 15.67
C PHE A 512 -12.95 -62.62 16.50
N CYS A 513 -11.73 -62.20 16.86
CA CYS A 513 -10.84 -62.94 17.75
C CYS A 513 -11.50 -63.17 19.11
N PHE A 514 -12.13 -62.14 19.71
CA PHE A 514 -12.82 -62.27 21.00
C PHE A 514 -14.04 -63.20 20.93
N GLN A 515 -14.85 -63.11 19.89
CA GLN A 515 -15.96 -64.05 19.66
C GLN A 515 -15.47 -65.49 19.49
N ARG A 516 -14.33 -65.70 18.84
CA ARG A 516 -13.77 -67.03 18.60
C ARG A 516 -13.04 -67.61 19.82
N CYS A 517 -12.37 -66.79 20.62
CA CYS A 517 -11.63 -67.20 21.81
C CYS A 517 -12.49 -67.26 23.09
N CYS A 518 -13.45 -66.34 23.26
CA CYS A 518 -14.29 -66.22 24.47
C CYS A 518 -15.77 -66.63 24.25
N GLY A 519 -16.19 -66.88 23.00
CA GLY A 519 -17.59 -67.18 22.65
C GLY A 519 -17.96 -68.68 22.56
N ARG A 520 -17.07 -69.62 22.90
CA ARG A 520 -17.46 -71.02 23.11
C ARG A 520 -18.19 -71.15 24.46
N LYS A 521 -19.48 -70.80 24.50
CA LYS A 521 -20.37 -71.38 25.51
C LYS A 521 -20.55 -72.86 25.15
N GLU A 522 -20.10 -73.74 26.03
CA GLU A 522 -20.39 -75.18 25.96
C GLU A 522 -21.89 -75.39 25.73
N LYS A 523 -22.26 -76.09 24.64
CA LYS A 523 -23.59 -76.68 24.52
C LYS A 523 -23.68 -77.80 25.55
N THR A 524 -24.30 -77.55 26.69
CA THR A 524 -24.67 -78.60 27.64
C THR A 524 -25.65 -79.55 26.95
N LYS A 525 -25.21 -80.78 26.64
CA LYS A 525 -26.09 -81.85 26.16
C LYS A 525 -27.05 -82.24 27.29
N ARG A 526 -28.33 -81.89 27.17
CA ARG A 526 -29.39 -82.53 27.96
C ARG A 526 -29.55 -83.97 27.46
N LYS A 527 -29.26 -84.96 28.30
CA LYS A 527 -29.72 -86.35 28.11
C LYS A 527 -31.25 -86.35 28.28
N ALA A 528 -31.95 -86.91 27.31
CA ALA A 528 -33.33 -87.31 27.46
C ALA A 528 -33.35 -88.73 28.06
N GLU A 529 -34.09 -88.91 29.14
CA GLU A 529 -34.56 -90.21 29.64
C GLU A 529 -35.82 -90.64 28.89
#